data_AF-A0A1F2X6R7-F1
#
_entry.id   AF-A0A1F2X6R7-F1
#
_cell.length_a   1.000
_cell.length_b   1.000
_cell.length_c   1.000
_cell.angle_alpha   90.00
_cell.angle_beta   90.00
_cell.angle_gamma   90.00
#
_symmetry.space_group_name_H-M   'P 1'
#
loop_
_entity.id
_entity.type
_entity.pdbx_description
1 polymer ?
#
loop_
_entity_poly.entity_id
_entity_poly.type
_entity_poly.pdbx_seq_one_letter_code
_entity_poly.pdbx_strand_id
1 'polypeptide(L)'
;MMAHELLHAVAAATKARRCLLVTAEVTGNPLLANVSVRSFQTLVSLQYEMPEGGSGLGFRPIARVAREARRLGQFDVAFVDPHHSYESSEAAFRLFGRSTQDHGWLIAHDCLPSYELSSPVLVRGAWCGSTYAAFRDVARRSDRAWFVVDDDFGLGVLGPRKTGHLVAHEVPAELADRWDRSDIDTKRELYREHGHLLMRAVSPGRADEVLGRLLRNEPVEL
;
A
#
# COMPACT_ATOMS: atom_id res chain seq x y z
N MET A 1 -12.46 -8.21 -5.91
CA MET A 1 -11.48 -7.21 -6.38
C MET A 1 -10.08 -7.66 -6.00
N MET A 2 -9.46 -8.42 -6.89
CA MET A 2 -8.06 -8.82 -6.74
C MET A 2 -7.13 -7.61 -6.86
N ALA A 3 -5.90 -7.69 -6.33
CA ALA A 3 -4.91 -6.61 -6.39
C ALA A 3 -4.70 -5.99 -7.79
N HIS A 4 -4.65 -6.82 -8.83
CA HIS A 4 -4.50 -6.36 -10.22
C HIS A 4 -5.74 -5.63 -10.75
N GLU A 5 -6.95 -5.99 -10.28
CA GLU A 5 -8.20 -5.32 -10.67
C GLU A 5 -8.24 -3.90 -10.10
N LEU A 6 -7.86 -3.71 -8.83
CA LEU A 6 -7.75 -2.37 -8.24
C LEU A 6 -6.70 -1.53 -8.96
N LEU A 7 -5.53 -2.10 -9.27
CA LEU A 7 -4.51 -1.40 -10.05
C LEU A 7 -5.05 -0.95 -11.41
N HIS A 8 -5.80 -1.79 -12.11
CA HIS A 8 -6.45 -1.44 -13.37
C HIS A 8 -7.55 -0.38 -13.19
N ALA A 9 -8.36 -0.47 -12.13
CA ALA A 9 -9.38 0.52 -11.81
C ALA A 9 -8.76 1.91 -11.55
N VAL A 10 -7.73 1.97 -10.70
CA VAL A 10 -6.97 3.20 -10.44
C VAL A 10 -6.32 3.72 -11.72
N ALA A 11 -5.71 2.85 -12.51
CA ALA A 11 -5.05 3.26 -13.75
C ALA A 11 -6.05 3.82 -14.78
N ALA A 12 -7.20 3.17 -14.95
CA ALA A 12 -8.26 3.63 -15.85
C ALA A 12 -8.83 4.97 -15.40
N ALA A 13 -9.14 5.11 -14.10
CA ALA A 13 -9.74 6.30 -13.54
C ALA A 13 -8.79 7.51 -13.57
N THR A 14 -7.48 7.28 -13.39
CA THR A 14 -6.45 8.32 -13.39
C THR A 14 -5.83 8.57 -14.76
N LYS A 15 -6.15 7.74 -15.76
CA LYS A 15 -5.47 7.68 -17.06
C LYS A 15 -3.95 7.48 -16.91
N ALA A 16 -3.54 6.70 -15.91
CA ALA A 16 -2.15 6.37 -15.66
C ALA A 16 -1.51 5.73 -16.90
N ARG A 17 -0.34 6.22 -17.28
CA ARG A 17 0.45 5.72 -18.41
C ARG A 17 1.70 5.01 -17.93
N ARG A 18 2.21 5.36 -16.76
CA ARG A 18 3.46 4.84 -16.19
C ARG A 18 3.19 4.19 -14.85
N CYS A 19 3.43 2.89 -14.76
CA CYS A 19 3.28 2.10 -13.55
C CYS A 19 4.62 1.56 -13.08
N LEU A 20 4.86 1.67 -11.77
CA LEU A 20 5.95 1.01 -11.08
C LEU A 20 5.37 -0.12 -10.22
N LEU A 21 5.79 -1.36 -10.46
CA LEU A 21 5.53 -2.50 -9.59
C LEU A 21 6.79 -2.75 -8.75
N VAL A 22 6.63 -2.85 -7.44
CA VAL A 22 7.73 -3.17 -6.53
C VAL A 22 7.34 -4.31 -5.62
N THR A 23 8.15 -5.36 -5.62
CA THR A 23 8.01 -6.51 -4.72
C THR A 23 9.30 -6.77 -3.95
N ALA A 24 9.21 -7.44 -2.80
CA ALA A 24 10.39 -8.04 -2.19
C ALA A 24 10.68 -9.43 -2.82
N GLU A 25 11.88 -9.96 -2.59
CA GLU A 25 12.41 -11.20 -3.21
C GLU A 25 11.49 -12.42 -3.12
N VAL A 26 10.84 -12.65 -1.98
CA VAL A 26 9.95 -13.80 -1.74
C VAL A 26 8.49 -13.39 -1.62
N THR A 27 8.20 -12.10 -1.80
CA THR A 27 6.85 -11.55 -1.80
C THR A 27 6.45 -11.21 -3.23
N GLY A 28 5.18 -10.92 -3.43
CA GLY A 28 4.62 -10.77 -4.76
C GLY A 28 3.40 -11.65 -4.89
N ASN A 29 2.23 -11.01 -4.92
CA ASN A 29 1.02 -11.66 -5.39
C ASN A 29 1.26 -12.20 -6.82
N PRO A 30 1.22 -13.53 -7.06
CA PRO A 30 1.48 -14.12 -8.38
C PRO A 30 0.56 -13.57 -9.46
N LEU A 31 -0.59 -13.03 -9.07
CA LEU A 31 -1.55 -12.40 -9.97
C LEU A 31 -1.06 -11.03 -10.49
N LEU A 32 -0.03 -10.43 -9.88
CA LEU A 32 0.64 -9.26 -10.43
C LEU A 32 1.40 -9.58 -11.73
N ALA A 33 1.77 -10.86 -11.95
CA ALA A 33 2.27 -11.31 -13.25
C ALA A 33 1.23 -11.18 -14.37
N ASN A 34 -0.07 -11.11 -14.02
CA ASN A 34 -1.17 -10.92 -14.96
C ASN A 34 -1.49 -9.44 -15.23
N VAL A 35 -0.76 -8.49 -14.63
CA VAL A 35 -0.92 -7.07 -14.94
C VAL A 35 -0.60 -6.86 -16.42
N SER A 36 -1.62 -6.51 -17.19
CA SER A 36 -1.48 -6.33 -18.63
C SER A 36 -0.61 -5.13 -18.94
N VAL A 37 0.53 -5.35 -19.60
CA VAL A 37 1.38 -4.27 -20.12
C VAL A 37 0.58 -3.34 -21.04
N ARG A 38 -0.47 -3.83 -21.71
CA ARG A 38 -1.31 -2.99 -22.60
C ARG A 38 -2.06 -1.89 -21.86
N SER A 39 -2.27 -2.02 -20.55
CA SER A 39 -2.91 -1.00 -19.73
C SER A 39 -2.00 0.20 -19.44
N PHE A 40 -0.69 0.09 -19.72
CA PHE A 40 0.28 1.13 -19.46
C PHE A 40 1.17 1.38 -20.69
N GLN A 41 1.57 2.62 -20.91
CA GLN A 41 2.62 2.93 -21.89
C GLN A 41 4.00 2.49 -21.39
N THR A 42 4.18 2.48 -20.07
CA THR A 42 5.41 2.03 -19.42
C THR A 42 5.05 1.29 -18.15
N LEU A 43 5.47 0.03 -18.06
CA LEU A 43 5.43 -0.77 -16.85
C LEU A 43 6.86 -1.10 -16.45
N VAL A 44 7.25 -0.71 -15.25
CA VAL A 44 8.56 -1.08 -14.67
C VAL A 44 8.27 -1.99 -13.47
N SER A 45 8.83 -3.19 -13.49
CA SER A 45 8.81 -4.09 -12.33
C SER A 45 10.19 -4.16 -11.71
N LEU A 46 10.29 -3.86 -10.42
CA LEU A 46 11.53 -3.92 -9.66
C LEU A 46 11.36 -4.82 -8.43
N GLN A 47 12.40 -5.58 -8.12
CA GLN A 47 12.43 -6.44 -6.94
C GLN A 47 13.65 -6.10 -6.07
N TYR A 48 13.47 -6.14 -4.74
CA TYR A 48 14.53 -5.87 -3.77
C TYR A 48 14.72 -7.02 -2.78
N GLU A 49 15.94 -7.13 -2.23
CA GLU A 49 16.30 -8.21 -1.30
C GLU A 49 15.68 -8.02 0.09
N MET A 50 15.45 -9.12 0.79
CA MET A 50 14.96 -9.09 2.17
C MET A 50 16.02 -8.53 3.13
N PRO A 51 15.64 -7.81 4.21
CA PRO A 51 16.59 -7.26 5.18
C PRO A 51 17.41 -8.31 5.94
N GLU A 52 16.87 -9.51 6.14
CA GLU A 52 17.44 -10.56 7.02
C GLU A 52 18.46 -11.48 6.32
N GLY A 53 19.04 -11.01 5.21
CA GLY A 53 19.93 -11.78 4.35
C GLY A 53 19.14 -12.37 3.18
N GLY A 54 19.36 -11.79 1.99
CA GLY A 54 18.68 -12.21 0.77
C GLY A 54 18.87 -13.69 0.48
N SER A 55 18.04 -14.26 -0.39
CA SER A 55 17.98 -15.71 -0.64
C SER A 55 19.21 -16.27 -1.39
N GLY A 56 20.33 -15.53 -1.42
CA GLY A 56 21.53 -15.84 -2.18
C GLY A 56 21.40 -15.61 -3.69
N LEU A 57 20.24 -15.12 -4.16
CA LEU A 57 19.93 -14.93 -5.58
C LEU A 57 20.46 -13.60 -6.16
N GLY A 58 21.22 -12.83 -5.38
CA GLY A 58 21.87 -11.61 -5.87
C GLY A 58 20.93 -10.42 -6.08
N PHE A 59 19.80 -10.37 -5.36
CA PHE A 59 18.92 -9.20 -5.35
C PHE A 59 19.62 -7.97 -4.77
N ARG A 60 19.00 -6.80 -4.99
CA ARG A 60 19.61 -5.51 -4.66
C ARG A 60 18.99 -4.93 -3.40
N PRO A 61 19.76 -4.21 -2.56
CA PRO A 61 19.23 -3.50 -1.41
C PRO A 61 18.10 -2.54 -1.82
N ILE A 62 17.06 -2.41 -1.00
CA ILE A 62 15.90 -1.54 -1.26
C ILE A 62 16.32 -0.10 -1.64
N ALA A 63 17.37 0.43 -1.00
CA ALA A 63 17.89 1.76 -1.30
C ALA A 63 18.46 1.88 -2.73
N ARG A 64 19.07 0.80 -3.26
CA ARG A 64 19.58 0.76 -4.64
C ARG A 64 18.43 0.70 -5.63
N VAL A 65 17.42 -0.12 -5.36
CA VAL A 65 16.22 -0.25 -6.18
C VAL A 65 15.43 1.07 -6.22
N ALA A 66 15.28 1.75 -5.07
CA ALA A 66 14.66 3.07 -5.01
C ALA A 66 15.43 4.15 -5.79
N ARG A 67 16.77 4.09 -5.83
CA ARG A 67 17.57 5.00 -6.67
C ARG A 67 17.38 4.73 -8.16
N GLU A 68 17.23 3.47 -8.55
CA GLU A 68 16.93 3.10 -9.93
C GLU A 68 15.53 3.57 -10.35
N ALA A 69 14.51 3.33 -9.53
CA ALA A 69 13.16 3.84 -9.77
C ALA A 69 13.18 5.36 -10.04
N ARG A 70 13.90 6.13 -9.21
CA ARG A 70 14.07 7.59 -9.41
C ARG A 70 14.77 7.96 -10.71
N ARG A 71 15.75 7.17 -11.16
CA ARG A 71 16.44 7.40 -12.45
C ARG A 71 15.56 7.09 -13.64
N LEU A 72 14.64 6.14 -13.51
CA LEU A 72 13.64 5.82 -14.53
C LEU A 72 12.54 6.88 -14.61
N GLY A 73 12.51 7.82 -13.66
CA GLY A 73 11.63 8.99 -13.64
C GLY A 73 10.48 8.83 -12.67
N GLN A 74 9.43 9.61 -12.90
CA GLN A 74 8.22 9.58 -12.09
C GLN A 74 7.17 8.62 -12.68
N PHE A 75 6.32 8.10 -11.80
CA PHE A 75 5.24 7.18 -12.14
C PHE A 75 3.88 7.76 -11.74
N ASP A 76 2.84 7.41 -12.49
CA ASP A 76 1.46 7.81 -12.22
C ASP A 76 0.84 6.92 -11.14
N VAL A 77 1.26 5.65 -11.09
CA VAL A 77 0.88 4.70 -10.05
C VAL A 77 2.08 3.83 -9.65
N ALA A 78 2.23 3.60 -8.36
CA ALA A 78 3.15 2.62 -7.80
C ALA A 78 2.37 1.55 -7.04
N PHE A 79 2.56 0.29 -7.39
CA PHE A 79 2.08 -0.85 -6.61
C PHE A 79 3.24 -1.41 -5.79
N VAL A 80 3.06 -1.58 -4.48
CA VAL A 80 4.13 -1.97 -3.55
C VAL A 80 3.67 -3.15 -2.69
N ASP A 81 4.39 -4.26 -2.79
CA ASP A 81 4.20 -5.50 -2.01
C ASP A 81 5.50 -5.82 -1.24
N PRO A 82 5.66 -5.30 -0.01
CA PRO A 82 6.91 -5.35 0.74
C PRO A 82 7.15 -6.70 1.44
N HIS A 83 8.32 -6.87 2.08
CA HIS A 83 8.72 -8.06 2.88
C HIS A 83 7.91 -8.29 4.19
N HIS A 84 6.76 -7.62 4.34
CA HIS A 84 5.84 -7.75 5.47
C HIS A 84 6.31 -7.34 6.88
N SER A 85 7.62 -7.22 7.15
CA SER A 85 8.10 -6.59 8.38
C SER A 85 7.78 -5.10 8.40
N TYR A 86 7.54 -4.53 9.60
CA TYR A 86 7.18 -3.12 9.73
C TYR A 86 8.25 -2.21 9.10
N GLU A 87 9.52 -2.45 9.38
CA GLU A 87 10.64 -1.63 8.91
C GLU A 87 10.80 -1.72 7.39
N SER A 88 10.65 -2.92 6.82
CA SER A 88 10.74 -3.07 5.37
C SER A 88 9.56 -2.39 4.67
N SER A 89 8.35 -2.56 5.20
CA SER A 89 7.14 -1.99 4.63
C SER A 89 7.15 -0.47 4.71
N GLU A 90 7.53 0.10 5.86
CA GLU A 90 7.68 1.55 6.06
C GLU A 90 8.70 2.13 5.08
N ALA A 91 9.87 1.48 4.97
CA ALA A 91 10.91 1.91 4.04
C ALA A 91 10.44 1.84 2.59
N ALA A 92 9.75 0.76 2.19
CA ALA A 92 9.22 0.59 0.84
C ALA A 92 8.19 1.68 0.49
N PHE A 93 7.16 1.84 1.32
CA PHE A 93 6.12 2.85 1.07
C PHE A 93 6.70 4.27 1.02
N ARG A 94 7.64 4.59 1.91
CA ARG A 94 8.30 5.91 1.91
C ARG A 94 9.20 6.11 0.69
N LEU A 95 9.96 5.10 0.27
CA LEU A 95 10.92 5.22 -0.84
C LEU A 95 10.21 5.26 -2.19
N PHE A 96 9.22 4.37 -2.39
CA PHE A 96 8.51 4.21 -3.66
C PHE A 96 7.31 5.14 -3.78
N GLY A 97 6.69 5.54 -2.66
CA GLY A 97 5.72 6.64 -2.63
C GLY A 97 6.31 8.01 -3.00
N ARG A 98 7.64 8.17 -2.98
CA ARG A 98 8.36 9.34 -3.55
C ARG A 98 8.65 9.22 -5.04
N SER A 99 8.43 8.04 -5.61
CA SER A 99 8.58 7.78 -7.06
C SER A 99 7.26 7.99 -7.81
N THR A 100 6.16 8.20 -7.07
CA THR A 100 4.91 8.72 -7.63
C THR A 100 5.00 10.24 -7.71
N GLN A 101 4.50 10.84 -8.80
CA GLN A 101 4.37 12.30 -8.91
C GLN A 101 3.57 12.88 -7.73
N ASP A 102 3.58 14.21 -7.56
CA ASP A 102 2.64 14.90 -6.63
C ASP A 102 1.16 14.54 -6.90
N HIS A 103 0.89 14.09 -8.14
CA HIS A 103 -0.40 13.63 -8.66
C HIS A 103 -0.53 12.09 -8.78
N GLY A 104 0.49 11.33 -8.39
CA GLY A 104 0.52 9.89 -8.55
C GLY A 104 -0.06 9.13 -7.35
N TRP A 105 -0.43 7.87 -7.57
CA TRP A 105 -1.09 7.01 -6.59
C TRP A 105 -0.14 5.93 -6.08
N LEU A 106 -0.23 5.59 -4.81
CA LEU A 106 0.41 4.39 -4.27
C LEU A 106 -0.66 3.37 -3.87
N ILE A 107 -0.48 2.13 -4.31
CA ILE A 107 -1.28 0.97 -3.92
C ILE A 107 -0.35 0.05 -3.13
N ALA A 108 -0.74 -0.30 -1.92
CA ALA A 108 -0.01 -1.18 -1.01
C ALA A 108 -0.79 -2.47 -0.82
N HIS A 109 -0.10 -3.61 -0.84
CA HIS A 109 -0.68 -4.91 -0.52
C HIS A 109 -0.63 -5.17 1.00
N ASP A 110 -1.42 -6.14 1.48
CA ASP A 110 -1.43 -6.63 2.87
C ASP A 110 -1.78 -5.57 3.94
N CYS A 111 -2.72 -4.69 3.63
CA CYS A 111 -3.13 -3.58 4.50
C CYS A 111 -4.33 -3.88 5.41
N LEU A 112 -4.99 -5.03 5.25
CA LEU A 112 -6.10 -5.49 6.09
C LEU A 112 -6.10 -7.03 6.21
N PRO A 113 -4.98 -7.66 6.60
CA PRO A 113 -4.92 -9.12 6.73
C PRO A 113 -5.75 -9.62 7.92
N SER A 114 -6.09 -10.90 7.95
CA SER A 114 -6.65 -11.50 9.17
C SER A 114 -5.64 -11.41 10.33
N TYR A 115 -6.14 -11.46 11.57
CA TYR A 115 -5.30 -11.32 12.75
C TYR A 115 -4.18 -12.38 12.83
N GLU A 116 -4.45 -13.59 12.33
CA GLU A 116 -3.50 -14.70 12.31
C GLU A 116 -2.33 -14.43 11.35
N LEU A 117 -2.61 -13.77 10.22
CA LEU A 117 -1.64 -13.45 9.19
C LEU A 117 -0.85 -12.16 9.49
N SER A 118 -1.35 -11.33 10.40
CA SER A 118 -0.75 -10.06 10.81
C SER A 118 0.35 -10.18 11.88
N SER A 119 0.82 -11.41 12.17
CA SER A 119 1.87 -11.68 13.16
C SER A 119 3.15 -10.89 12.85
N PRO A 120 3.81 -10.22 13.81
CA PRO A 120 5.09 -9.55 13.57
C PRO A 120 6.23 -10.55 13.33
N VAL A 121 6.05 -11.82 13.74
CA VAL A 121 6.99 -12.90 13.51
C VAL A 121 6.64 -13.61 12.20
N LEU A 122 7.66 -13.90 11.38
CA LEU A 122 7.54 -14.66 10.14
C LEU A 122 6.78 -15.98 10.37
N VAL A 123 5.65 -16.12 9.67
CA VAL A 123 4.88 -17.36 9.59
C VAL A 123 5.05 -17.95 8.19
N ARG A 124 5.23 -19.26 8.06
CA ARG A 124 5.30 -19.88 6.72
C ARG A 124 3.93 -19.85 6.06
N GLY A 125 3.88 -19.46 4.79
CA GLY A 125 2.65 -19.38 4.01
C GLY A 125 2.24 -17.92 3.74
N ALA A 126 0.96 -17.60 3.95
CA ALA A 126 0.37 -16.30 3.66
C ALA A 126 0.67 -15.25 4.76
N TRP A 127 1.93 -15.10 5.16
CA TRP A 127 2.30 -14.12 6.19
C TRP A 127 2.26 -12.70 5.64
N CYS A 128 1.38 -11.87 6.20
CA CYS A 128 1.18 -10.47 5.83
C CYS A 128 1.90 -9.49 6.78
N GLY A 129 2.37 -10.02 7.92
CA GLY A 129 3.20 -9.31 8.87
C GLY A 129 2.57 -8.04 9.43
N SER A 130 3.41 -7.03 9.59
CA SER A 130 3.04 -5.72 10.11
C SER A 130 2.85 -4.67 9.01
N THR A 131 2.54 -5.11 7.78
CA THR A 131 2.37 -4.24 6.61
C THR A 131 1.26 -3.22 6.81
N TYR A 132 0.10 -3.65 7.31
CA TYR A 132 -1.02 -2.76 7.67
C TYR A 132 -0.58 -1.61 8.59
N ALA A 133 0.27 -1.92 9.59
CA ALA A 133 0.69 -0.93 10.56
C ALA A 133 1.63 0.10 9.93
N ALA A 134 2.59 -0.37 9.12
CA ALA A 134 3.49 0.49 8.37
C ALA A 134 2.72 1.38 7.36
N PHE A 135 1.74 0.82 6.66
CA PHE A 135 0.93 1.57 5.70
C PHE A 135 0.15 2.69 6.40
N ARG A 136 -0.57 2.39 7.49
CA ARG A 136 -1.32 3.42 8.25
C ARG A 136 -0.39 4.56 8.69
N ASP A 137 0.75 4.22 9.27
CA ASP A 137 1.70 5.20 9.81
C ASP A 137 2.28 6.09 8.70
N VAL A 138 2.61 5.51 7.55
CA VAL A 138 3.06 6.27 6.37
C VAL A 138 1.94 7.14 5.83
N ALA A 139 0.74 6.59 5.66
CA ALA A 139 -0.40 7.30 5.11
C ALA A 139 -0.81 8.49 5.98
N ARG A 140 -0.87 8.30 7.30
CA ARG A 140 -1.17 9.38 8.28
C ARG A 140 -0.18 10.53 8.23
N ARG A 141 1.10 10.26 7.99
CA ARG A 141 2.16 11.29 7.90
C ARG A 141 2.23 11.98 6.54
N SER A 142 1.50 11.47 5.54
CA SER A 142 1.72 11.84 4.14
C SER A 142 0.95 13.06 3.66
N ASP A 143 0.03 13.61 4.45
CA ASP A 143 -1.01 14.61 4.09
C ASP A 143 -1.95 14.24 2.93
N ARG A 144 -1.86 13.00 2.45
CA ARG A 144 -2.63 12.49 1.32
C ARG A 144 -3.90 11.77 1.78
N ALA A 145 -4.93 11.79 0.95
CA ALA A 145 -6.11 10.96 1.13
C ALA A 145 -5.73 9.47 1.08
N TRP A 146 -6.26 8.67 2.01
CA TRP A 146 -6.00 7.24 2.04
C TRP A 146 -7.16 6.43 2.63
N PHE A 147 -7.30 5.21 2.14
CA PHE A 147 -8.25 4.21 2.61
C PHE A 147 -7.69 2.81 2.32
N VAL A 148 -8.34 1.77 2.82
CA VAL A 148 -8.00 0.38 2.49
C VAL A 148 -9.22 -0.31 1.89
N VAL A 149 -9.05 -1.01 0.78
CA VAL A 149 -10.09 -1.87 0.22
C VAL A 149 -10.05 -3.22 0.93
N ASP A 150 -11.17 -3.65 1.51
CA ASP A 150 -11.35 -4.93 2.20
C ASP A 150 -11.53 -6.07 1.18
N ASP A 151 -10.42 -6.43 0.54
CA ASP A 151 -10.32 -7.52 -0.43
C ASP A 151 -8.92 -8.12 -0.41
N ASP A 152 -8.78 -9.37 -0.85
CA ASP A 152 -7.50 -10.11 -0.80
C ASP A 152 -6.98 -10.19 0.65
N PHE A 153 -5.93 -9.43 0.98
CA PHE A 153 -5.43 -9.19 2.34
C PHE A 153 -5.42 -7.69 2.71
N GLY A 154 -6.30 -6.93 2.07
CA GLY A 154 -6.42 -5.49 2.15
C GLY A 154 -5.49 -4.76 1.20
N LEU A 155 -6.07 -3.86 0.41
CA LEU A 155 -5.33 -3.05 -0.55
C LEU A 155 -5.35 -1.60 -0.12
N GLY A 156 -4.22 -1.13 0.42
CA GLY A 156 -4.05 0.25 0.85
C GLY A 156 -3.94 1.17 -0.36
N VAL A 157 -4.77 2.21 -0.40
CA VAL A 157 -4.74 3.23 -1.44
C VAL A 157 -4.32 4.55 -0.84
N LEU A 158 -3.26 5.14 -1.38
CA LEU A 158 -2.76 6.46 -1.03
C LEU A 158 -2.87 7.38 -2.25
N GLY A 159 -3.88 8.24 -2.24
CA GLY A 159 -4.18 9.18 -3.32
C GLY A 159 -3.19 10.36 -3.38
N PRO A 160 -3.27 11.27 -4.34
CA PRO A 160 -2.31 12.36 -4.50
C PRO A 160 -2.44 13.46 -3.43
N ARG A 161 -1.44 14.34 -3.31
CA ARG A 161 -1.41 15.41 -2.28
C ARG A 161 -2.52 16.45 -2.43
N LYS A 162 -3.05 16.63 -3.64
CA LYS A 162 -4.06 17.67 -3.96
C LYS A 162 -5.46 17.10 -4.19
N THR A 163 -5.69 15.85 -3.84
CA THR A 163 -6.90 15.13 -4.20
C THR A 163 -7.78 14.99 -2.98
N GLY A 164 -9.02 15.50 -3.07
CA GLY A 164 -10.20 15.20 -2.25
C GLY A 164 -9.96 15.03 -0.76
N HIS A 165 -10.60 15.85 0.08
CA HIS A 165 -10.61 15.54 1.50
C HIS A 165 -11.54 14.35 1.76
N LEU A 166 -10.98 13.23 2.23
CA LEU A 166 -11.79 12.19 2.84
C LEU A 166 -12.43 12.76 4.10
N VAL A 167 -13.75 12.79 4.12
CA VAL A 167 -14.55 13.04 5.32
C VAL A 167 -14.62 11.71 6.04
N ALA A 168 -13.51 11.32 6.64
CA ALA A 168 -13.46 10.04 7.34
C ALA A 168 -14.49 10.04 8.48
N HIS A 169 -15.11 8.89 8.74
CA HIS A 169 -15.41 8.58 10.13
C HIS A 169 -14.07 8.65 10.88
N GLU A 170 -13.87 9.72 11.64
CA GLU A 170 -12.60 9.93 12.32
C GLU A 170 -12.38 8.76 13.28
N VAL A 171 -11.26 8.06 13.10
CA VAL A 171 -10.73 7.17 14.14
C VAL A 171 -10.74 8.00 15.43
N PRO A 172 -11.44 7.57 16.50
CA PRO A 172 -11.55 8.34 17.72
C PRO A 172 -10.18 8.81 18.18
N ALA A 173 -10.05 10.08 18.59
CA ALA A 173 -8.75 10.67 18.92
C ALA A 173 -7.96 9.84 19.94
N GLU A 174 -8.66 9.28 20.93
CA GLU A 174 -8.07 8.38 21.91
C GLU A 174 -7.48 7.11 21.28
N LEU A 175 -8.20 6.48 20.35
CA LEU A 175 -7.73 5.29 19.64
C LEU A 175 -6.55 5.62 18.73
N ALA A 176 -6.59 6.77 18.05
CA ALA A 176 -5.49 7.25 17.23
C ALA A 176 -4.23 7.53 18.07
N ASP A 177 -4.38 8.22 19.20
CA ASP A 177 -3.28 8.53 20.13
C ASP A 177 -2.67 7.27 20.74
N ARG A 178 -3.52 6.30 21.13
CA ARG A 178 -3.06 4.99 21.60
C ARG A 178 -2.22 4.30 20.54
N TRP A 179 -2.70 4.22 19.30
CA TRP A 179 -1.96 3.63 18.21
C TRP A 179 -0.60 4.31 18.00
N ASP A 180 -0.57 5.64 17.94
CA ASP A 180 0.62 6.40 17.55
C ASP A 180 1.76 6.28 18.59
N ARG A 181 1.42 5.98 19.85
CA ARG A 181 2.38 5.77 20.95
C ARG A 181 2.74 4.30 21.20
N SER A 182 2.12 3.38 20.46
CA SER A 182 2.24 1.94 20.69
C SER A 182 3.41 1.31 19.95
N ASP A 183 3.98 0.26 20.56
CA ASP A 183 4.84 -0.70 19.86
C ASP A 183 4.02 -1.59 18.90
N ILE A 184 4.70 -2.47 18.17
CA ILE A 184 4.04 -3.27 17.14
C ILE A 184 3.05 -4.30 17.70
N ASP A 185 3.35 -4.88 18.85
CA ASP A 185 2.47 -5.85 19.51
C ASP A 185 1.18 -5.18 19.99
N THR A 186 1.30 -4.00 20.60
CA THR A 186 0.14 -3.21 21.02
C THR A 186 -0.67 -2.71 19.81
N LYS A 187 -0.02 -2.29 18.72
CA LYS A 187 -0.72 -1.96 17.46
C LYS A 187 -1.49 -3.15 16.89
N ARG A 188 -0.92 -4.36 16.97
CA ARG A 188 -1.58 -5.60 16.55
C ARG A 188 -2.79 -5.93 17.39
N GLU A 189 -2.74 -5.67 18.69
CA GLU A 189 -3.90 -5.84 19.56
C GLU A 189 -5.01 -4.84 19.24
N LEU A 190 -4.68 -3.56 19.10
CA LEU A 190 -5.63 -2.54 18.64
C LEU A 190 -6.26 -2.89 17.28
N TYR A 191 -5.45 -3.44 16.37
CA TYR A 191 -5.90 -3.88 15.06
C TYR A 191 -6.87 -5.06 15.14
N ARG A 192 -6.68 -6.00 16.08
CA ARG A 192 -7.63 -7.11 16.29
C ARG A 192 -9.04 -6.61 16.57
N GLU A 193 -9.15 -5.61 17.41
CA GLU A 193 -10.43 -5.08 17.90
C GLU A 193 -11.05 -4.05 16.93
N HIS A 194 -10.20 -3.29 16.24
CA HIS A 194 -10.62 -2.10 15.50
C HIS A 194 -10.06 -2.01 14.08
N GLY A 195 -9.60 -3.12 13.48
CA GLY A 195 -8.87 -3.14 12.21
C GLY A 195 -9.55 -2.35 11.09
N HIS A 196 -10.82 -2.66 10.78
CA HIS A 196 -11.57 -1.94 9.74
C HIS A 196 -11.67 -0.43 9.98
N LEU A 197 -11.89 0.00 11.23
CA LEU A 197 -11.96 1.41 11.58
C LEU A 197 -10.59 2.09 11.49
N LEU A 198 -9.56 1.48 12.09
CA LEU A 198 -8.18 1.98 12.09
C LEU A 198 -7.61 2.12 10.67
N MET A 199 -7.99 1.20 9.79
CA MET A 199 -7.53 1.14 8.40
C MET A 199 -8.46 1.86 7.41
N ARG A 200 -9.55 2.49 7.88
CA ARG A 200 -10.53 3.17 7.02
C ARG A 200 -10.99 2.24 5.88
N ALA A 201 -11.36 1.03 6.27
CA ALA A 201 -11.67 -0.04 5.34
C ALA A 201 -12.98 0.26 4.60
N VAL A 202 -12.98 0.05 3.28
CA VAL A 202 -14.17 0.11 2.43
C VAL A 202 -14.36 -1.22 1.73
N SER A 203 -15.61 -1.58 1.47
CA SER A 203 -15.89 -2.79 0.70
C SER A 203 -15.43 -2.65 -0.75
N PRO A 204 -15.13 -3.76 -1.45
CA PRO A 204 -14.70 -3.72 -2.85
C PRO A 204 -15.68 -3.00 -3.78
N GLY A 205 -16.99 -3.17 -3.54
CA GLY A 205 -18.05 -2.51 -4.32
C GLY A 205 -18.13 -0.99 -4.11
N ARG A 206 -17.55 -0.46 -3.03
CA ARG A 206 -17.47 0.99 -2.78
C ARG A 206 -16.15 1.61 -3.24
N ALA A 207 -15.13 0.81 -3.58
CA ALA A 207 -13.81 1.32 -3.96
C ALA A 207 -13.88 2.25 -5.18
N ASP A 208 -14.62 1.87 -6.21
CA ASP A 208 -14.77 2.69 -7.43
C ASP A 208 -15.50 4.02 -7.16
N GLU A 209 -16.49 4.02 -6.28
CA GLU A 209 -17.20 5.23 -5.85
C GLU A 209 -16.23 6.18 -5.14
N VAL A 210 -15.49 5.66 -4.16
CA VAL A 210 -14.51 6.43 -3.37
C VAL A 210 -13.43 7.01 -4.29
N LEU A 211 -12.85 6.18 -5.16
CA LEU A 211 -11.86 6.63 -6.16
C LEU A 211 -12.42 7.72 -7.06
N GLY A 212 -13.63 7.53 -7.60
CA GLY A 212 -14.27 8.49 -8.48
C GLY A 212 -14.50 9.84 -7.82
N ARG A 213 -14.97 9.84 -6.57
CA ARG A 213 -15.20 11.08 -5.80
C ARG A 213 -13.89 11.77 -5.44
N LEU A 214 -12.87 11.02 -5.00
CA LEU A 214 -11.53 11.56 -4.77
C LEU A 214 -11.00 12.26 -6.02
N LEU A 215 -11.09 11.63 -7.19
CA LEU A 215 -10.63 12.21 -8.46
C LEU A 215 -11.37 13.48 -8.87
N ARG A 216 -12.64 13.61 -8.48
CA ARG A 216 -13.44 14.83 -8.68
C ARG A 216 -13.24 15.88 -7.57
N ASN A 217 -12.35 15.63 -6.62
CA ASN A 217 -12.13 16.46 -5.45
C ASN A 217 -13.40 16.66 -4.61
N GLU A 218 -14.27 15.65 -4.58
CA GLU A 218 -15.49 15.64 -3.78
C GLU A 218 -15.19 15.07 -2.39
N PRO A 219 -15.86 15.58 -1.33
CA PRO A 219 -15.82 14.96 -0.02
C PRO A 219 -16.30 13.51 -0.11
N VAL A 220 -15.68 12.58 0.62
CA VAL A 220 -16.09 11.16 0.67
C VAL A 220 -16.22 10.68 2.10
N GLU A 221 -17.39 10.14 2.44
CA GLU A 221 -17.62 9.44 3.70
C GLU A 221 -17.24 7.96 3.54
N LEU A 222 -16.30 7.50 4.37
CA LEU A 222 -15.79 6.13 4.34
C LEU A 222 -16.57 5.27 5.33
#